data_AF-A0A2E5X2J4-F1
#
_entry.id   AF-A0A2E5X2J4-F1
#
_cell.length_a   1.000
_cell.length_b   1.000
_cell.length_c   1.000
_cell.angle_alpha   90.00
_cell.angle_beta   90.00
_cell.angle_gamma   90.00
#
_symmetry.space_group_name_H-M   'P 1'
#
loop_
_entity.id
_entity.type
_entity.pdbx_description
1 polymer ?
#
loop_
_entity_poly.entity_id
_entity_poly.type
_entity_poly.pdbx_seq_one_letter_code
_entity_poly.pdbx_strand_id
1 'polypeptide(L)'
;MLSRLVDHDPLGLAQVVAERLEAGAWLLDGERVLLRAVALCARRARRYHGRPELASWLARLVDEAVSQITDEDRQAEITGAPGQPPVYCDLARPLGLEPAAMGAACNAFNGRPREERRAFFSLVLAGLSLDEAAARDSESPTALARRARRALDAILVGAVDSPPGDTAGEADPATLQLDASLGTAP
;
A
#
# COMPACT_ATOMS: atom_id res chain seq x y z
N MET A 1 2.03 17.36 20.81
CA MET A 1 2.67 17.00 22.09
C MET A 1 2.51 15.50 22.41
N LEU A 2 2.74 14.63 21.40
CA LEU A 2 2.93 13.17 21.51
C LEU A 2 4.29 12.75 20.90
N SER A 3 5.03 13.70 20.32
CA SER A 3 6.26 13.53 19.55
C SER A 3 7.53 13.27 20.37
N ARG A 4 7.38 12.98 21.68
CA ARG A 4 8.51 12.73 22.60
C ARG A 4 8.44 11.36 23.31
N LEU A 5 7.47 10.50 22.97
CA LEU A 5 7.25 9.25 23.72
C LEU A 5 7.91 8.00 23.13
N VAL A 6 8.54 8.06 21.95
CA VAL A 6 9.11 6.85 21.34
C VAL A 6 10.40 7.21 20.61
N ASP A 7 11.53 7.12 21.32
CA ASP A 7 12.81 6.83 20.69
C ASP A 7 12.63 5.56 19.83
N HIS A 8 12.82 5.73 18.52
CA HIS A 8 13.02 4.70 17.51
C HIS A 8 12.40 3.33 17.80
N ASP A 9 11.09 3.17 17.57
CA ASP A 9 10.42 1.86 17.43
C ASP A 9 10.97 0.73 18.36
N PRO A 10 10.73 0.81 19.68
CA PRO A 10 11.34 -0.08 20.67
C PRO A 10 10.89 -1.54 20.52
N LEU A 11 9.84 -1.79 19.73
CA LEU A 11 9.33 -3.12 19.43
C LEU A 11 9.89 -3.68 18.12
N GLY A 12 10.66 -2.91 17.35
CA GLY A 12 11.13 -3.27 16.01
C GLY A 12 9.96 -3.50 15.02
N LEU A 13 8.80 -2.88 15.26
CA LEU A 13 7.60 -3.10 14.48
C LEU A 13 7.75 -2.66 13.02
N ALA A 14 8.50 -1.60 12.75
CA ALA A 14 8.80 -1.14 11.40
C ALA A 14 9.59 -2.18 10.60
N GLN A 15 10.58 -2.83 11.23
CA GLN A 15 11.31 -3.93 10.61
C GLN A 15 10.38 -5.12 10.35
N VAL A 16 9.54 -5.49 11.33
CA VAL A 16 8.54 -6.56 11.15
C VAL A 16 7.60 -6.21 9.99
N VAL A 17 7.12 -4.97 9.89
CA VAL A 17 6.28 -4.52 8.77
C VAL A 17 7.00 -4.70 7.43
N ALA A 18 8.23 -4.22 7.31
CA ALA A 18 9.01 -4.37 6.08
C ALA A 18 9.19 -5.85 5.70
N GLU A 19 9.60 -6.70 6.63
CA GLU A 19 9.78 -8.14 6.42
C GLU A 19 8.48 -8.84 6.01
N ARG A 20 7.35 -8.48 6.63
CA ARG A 20 6.04 -9.07 6.29
C ARG A 20 5.53 -8.61 4.93
N LEU A 21 5.71 -7.32 4.59
CA LEU A 21 5.33 -6.80 3.27
C LEU A 21 6.17 -7.43 2.16
N GLU A 22 7.48 -7.55 2.35
CA GLU A 22 8.37 -8.23 1.41
C GLU A 22 8.03 -9.72 1.29
N ALA A 23 7.90 -10.44 2.42
CA ALA A 23 7.60 -11.87 2.42
C ALA A 23 6.25 -12.19 1.77
N GLY A 24 5.26 -11.31 1.93
CA GLY A 24 3.94 -11.41 1.32
C GLY A 24 3.85 -10.86 -0.12
N ALA A 25 4.92 -10.20 -0.59
CA ALA A 25 4.98 -9.46 -1.85
C ALA A 25 3.78 -8.51 -2.00
N TRP A 26 3.58 -7.65 -1.00
CA TRP A 26 2.46 -6.70 -0.95
C TRP A 26 2.87 -5.34 -1.51
N LEU A 27 2.01 -4.72 -2.33
CA LEU A 27 2.12 -3.32 -2.75
C LEU A 27 1.21 -2.47 -1.86
N LEU A 28 1.68 -2.15 -0.66
CA LEU A 28 0.95 -1.37 0.32
C LEU A 28 1.82 -0.23 0.85
N ASP A 29 1.16 0.82 1.34
CA ASP A 29 1.79 1.89 2.10
C ASP A 29 2.32 1.33 3.44
N GLY A 30 3.65 1.26 3.57
CA GLY A 30 4.31 0.76 4.77
C GLY A 30 4.00 1.58 6.03
N GLU A 31 3.84 2.90 5.91
CA GLU A 31 3.49 3.76 7.04
C GLU A 31 2.05 3.50 7.50
N ARG A 32 1.11 3.34 6.56
CA ARG A 32 -0.28 2.97 6.88
C ARG A 32 -0.35 1.63 7.60
N VAL A 33 0.41 0.63 7.15
CA VAL A 33 0.49 -0.68 7.81
C VAL A 33 1.11 -0.56 9.20
N LEU A 34 2.18 0.21 9.35
CA LEU A 34 2.82 0.46 10.65
C LEU A 34 1.86 1.11 11.65
N LEU A 35 1.18 2.20 11.26
CA LEU A 35 0.21 2.89 12.11
C LEU A 35 -0.93 1.96 12.53
N ARG A 36 -1.44 1.13 11.60
CA ARG A 36 -2.46 0.12 11.91
C ARG A 36 -1.95 -0.93 12.87
N ALA A 37 -0.74 -1.43 12.67
CA ALA A 37 -0.11 -2.42 13.53
C ALA A 37 0.13 -1.86 14.95
N VAL A 38 0.57 -0.59 15.08
CA VAL A 38 0.70 0.10 16.38
C VAL A 38 -0.64 0.17 17.10
N ALA A 39 -1.72 0.54 16.39
CA ALA A 39 -3.06 0.58 16.97
C ALA A 39 -3.53 -0.81 17.47
N LEU A 40 -3.25 -1.87 16.69
CA LEU A 40 -3.54 -3.25 17.09
C LEU A 40 -2.71 -3.67 18.31
N CYS A 41 -1.42 -3.31 18.35
CA CYS A 41 -0.54 -3.55 19.48
C CYS A 41 -1.09 -2.87 20.75
N ALA A 42 -1.38 -1.57 20.70
CA ALA A 42 -1.91 -0.81 21.84
C ALA A 42 -3.21 -1.42 22.37
N ARG A 43 -4.14 -1.80 21.47
CA ARG A 43 -5.42 -2.42 21.84
C ARG A 43 -5.26 -3.77 22.53
N ARG A 44 -4.23 -4.54 22.16
CA ARG A 44 -4.05 -5.94 22.61
C ARG A 44 -2.94 -6.13 23.63
N ALA A 45 -2.08 -5.14 23.86
CA ALA A 45 -0.93 -5.21 24.76
C ALA A 45 -1.33 -5.65 26.17
N ARG A 46 -2.46 -5.18 26.70
CA ARG A 46 -2.96 -5.56 28.04
C ARG A 46 -3.28 -7.06 28.18
N ARG A 47 -3.52 -7.76 27.07
CA ARG A 47 -3.84 -9.21 27.04
C ARG A 47 -2.62 -10.05 26.67
N TYR A 48 -1.49 -9.42 26.37
CA TYR A 48 -0.26 -10.12 26.05
C TYR A 48 0.49 -10.47 27.33
N HIS A 49 0.63 -11.76 27.60
CA HIS A 49 1.27 -12.29 28.81
C HIS A 49 2.57 -13.05 28.47
N GLY A 50 3.31 -12.59 27.45
CA GLY A 50 4.55 -13.23 27.00
C GLY A 50 4.36 -14.51 26.18
N ARG A 51 3.10 -14.88 25.84
CA ARG A 51 2.79 -16.02 24.95
C ARG A 51 1.79 -15.60 23.87
N PRO A 52 2.05 -15.90 22.58
CA PRO A 52 3.28 -16.51 22.03
C PRO A 52 4.51 -15.60 22.18
N GLU A 53 5.68 -16.03 21.68
CA GLU A 53 6.89 -15.19 21.61
C GLU A 53 6.57 -13.82 20.99
N LEU A 54 7.24 -12.75 21.45
CA LEU A 54 6.96 -11.38 21.05
C LEU A 54 7.03 -11.20 19.53
N ALA A 55 8.08 -11.71 18.87
CA ALA A 55 8.22 -11.61 17.41
C ALA A 55 7.04 -12.25 16.66
N SER A 56 6.66 -13.47 17.06
CA SER A 56 5.49 -14.18 16.50
C SER A 56 4.18 -13.48 16.82
N TRP A 57 4.07 -12.81 17.97
CA TRP A 57 2.90 -12.02 18.32
C TRP A 57 2.79 -10.77 17.44
N LEU A 58 3.86 -10.01 17.27
CA LEU A 58 3.91 -8.81 16.44
C LEU A 58 3.67 -9.14 14.96
N ALA A 59 4.29 -10.20 14.43
CA ALA A 59 4.08 -10.65 13.06
C ALA A 59 2.60 -10.93 12.75
N ARG A 60 1.87 -11.58 13.68
CA ARG A 60 0.42 -11.79 13.53
C ARG A 60 -0.39 -10.51 13.54
N LEU A 61 0.02 -9.51 14.32
CA LEU A 61 -0.65 -8.20 14.33
C LEU A 61 -0.42 -7.44 13.02
N VAL A 62 0.78 -7.55 12.44
CA VAL A 62 1.09 -6.99 11.12
C VAL A 62 0.31 -7.71 10.03
N ASP A 63 0.25 -9.04 10.05
CA ASP A 63 -0.57 -9.81 9.09
C ASP A 63 -2.05 -9.41 9.17
N GLU A 64 -2.57 -9.18 10.37
CA GLU A 64 -3.94 -8.69 10.55
C GLU A 64 -4.12 -7.25 10.04
N ALA A 65 -3.12 -6.38 10.26
CA ALA A 65 -3.15 -5.01 9.72
C ALA A 65 -3.20 -5.01 8.19
N VAL A 66 -2.35 -5.82 7.55
CA VAL A 66 -2.33 -6.00 6.09
C VAL A 66 -3.69 -6.48 5.59
N SER A 67 -4.24 -7.52 6.22
CA SER A 67 -5.56 -8.06 5.84
C SER A 67 -6.67 -7.00 5.93
N GLN A 68 -6.75 -6.27 7.06
CA GLN A 68 -7.73 -5.19 7.24
C GLN A 68 -7.59 -4.09 6.19
N ILE A 69 -6.37 -3.68 5.87
CA ILE A 69 -6.12 -2.64 4.86
C ILE A 69 -6.53 -3.13 3.47
N THR A 70 -6.18 -4.36 3.09
CA THR A 70 -6.55 -4.90 1.78
C THR A 70 -8.07 -5.08 1.62
N ASP A 71 -8.76 -5.43 2.71
CA ASP A 71 -10.23 -5.56 2.69
C ASP A 71 -10.91 -4.18 2.63
N GLU A 72 -10.39 -3.19 3.36
CA GLU A 72 -10.84 -1.80 3.27
C GLU A 72 -10.65 -1.23 1.87
N ASP A 73 -9.48 -1.43 1.26
CA ASP A 73 -9.17 -0.90 -0.06
C ASP A 73 -10.05 -1.54 -1.14
N ARG A 74 -10.29 -2.85 -1.05
CA ARG A 74 -11.25 -3.55 -1.92
C ARG A 74 -12.67 -3.02 -1.71
N GLN A 75 -13.08 -2.79 -0.47
CA GLN A 75 -14.41 -2.27 -0.18
C GLN A 75 -14.58 -0.83 -0.68
N ALA A 76 -13.55 0.01 -0.54
CA ALA A 76 -13.54 1.38 -1.04
C ALA A 76 -13.66 1.44 -2.56
N GLU A 77 -13.01 0.52 -3.27
CA GLU A 77 -13.15 0.38 -4.72
C GLU A 77 -14.58 0.00 -5.13
N ILE A 78 -15.23 -0.92 -4.41
CA ILE A 78 -16.62 -1.31 -4.66
C ILE A 78 -17.60 -0.16 -4.40
N THR A 79 -17.38 0.61 -3.34
CA THR A 79 -18.31 1.69 -2.94
C THR A 79 -17.98 3.05 -3.54
N GLY A 80 -16.84 3.18 -4.23
CA GLY A 80 -16.32 4.47 -4.68
C GLY A 80 -15.99 5.42 -3.53
N ALA A 81 -15.66 4.90 -2.35
CA ALA A 81 -15.40 5.74 -1.19
C ALA A 81 -14.13 6.59 -1.41
N PRO A 82 -14.20 7.91 -1.12
CA PRO A 82 -13.03 8.78 -1.24
C PRO A 82 -12.00 8.46 -0.16
N GLY A 83 -10.72 8.55 -0.50
CA GLY A 83 -9.62 8.35 0.44
C GLY A 83 -8.52 7.49 -0.14
N GLN A 84 -7.69 8.08 -0.99
CA GLN A 84 -6.49 7.41 -1.48
C GLN A 84 -5.31 7.73 -0.55
N PRO A 85 -4.50 6.73 -0.20
CA PRO A 85 -3.23 6.96 0.48
C PRO A 85 -2.38 8.01 -0.26
N PRO A 86 -1.78 8.99 0.45
CA PRO A 86 -0.92 10.01 -0.17
C PRO A 86 0.21 9.42 -1.02
N VAL A 87 0.72 8.24 -0.63
CA VAL A 87 1.77 7.53 -1.37
C VAL A 87 1.37 7.21 -2.81
N TYR A 88 0.08 7.04 -3.11
CA TYR A 88 -0.37 6.78 -4.48
C TYR A 88 -0.20 8.03 -5.36
N CYS A 89 -0.31 9.24 -4.81
CA CYS A 89 0.00 10.47 -5.56
C CYS A 89 1.48 10.53 -5.93
N ASP A 90 2.35 10.21 -4.98
CA ASP A 90 3.81 10.23 -5.18
C ASP A 90 4.27 9.17 -6.18
N LEU A 91 3.63 7.99 -6.19
CA LEU A 91 3.94 6.90 -7.11
C LEU A 91 3.31 7.07 -8.50
N ALA A 92 2.11 7.65 -8.59
CA ALA A 92 1.39 7.79 -9.86
C ALA A 92 2.03 8.86 -10.76
N ARG A 93 2.49 9.97 -10.17
CA ARG A 93 3.01 11.13 -10.91
C ARG A 93 4.19 10.82 -11.84
N PRO A 94 5.25 10.10 -11.42
CA PRO A 94 6.36 9.76 -12.31
C PRO A 94 5.96 8.83 -13.47
N LEU A 95 4.86 8.11 -13.33
CA LEU A 95 4.35 7.15 -14.30
C LEU A 95 3.28 7.76 -15.22
N GLY A 96 2.91 9.03 -15.01
CA GLY A 96 1.82 9.68 -15.74
C GLY A 96 0.46 9.04 -15.48
N LEU A 97 0.29 8.42 -14.31
CA LEU A 97 -0.95 7.79 -13.89
C LEU A 97 -1.72 8.73 -12.97
N GLU A 98 -3.05 8.59 -12.96
CA GLU A 98 -3.88 9.20 -11.93
C GLU A 98 -3.74 8.41 -10.61
N PRO A 99 -3.78 9.07 -9.44
CA PRO A 99 -3.71 8.39 -8.14
C PRO A 99 -4.77 7.29 -7.98
N ALA A 100 -5.97 7.48 -8.55
CA ALA A 100 -7.05 6.50 -8.56
C ALA A 100 -6.70 5.24 -9.37
N ALA A 101 -6.07 5.42 -10.53
CA ALA A 101 -5.59 4.33 -11.36
C ALA A 101 -4.47 3.56 -10.66
N MET A 102 -3.56 4.26 -9.96
CA MET A 102 -2.53 3.62 -9.15
C MET A 102 -3.13 2.78 -8.01
N GLY A 103 -4.10 3.32 -7.27
CA GLY A 103 -4.78 2.59 -6.21
C GLY A 103 -5.49 1.33 -6.71
N ALA A 104 -6.24 1.43 -7.81
CA ALA A 104 -6.91 0.29 -8.43
C ALA A 104 -5.91 -0.76 -8.93
N ALA A 105 -4.78 -0.34 -9.52
CA ALA A 105 -3.72 -1.25 -9.95
C ALA A 105 -3.07 -1.99 -8.77
N CYS A 106 -2.78 -1.29 -7.68
CA CYS A 106 -2.26 -1.90 -6.45
C CYS A 106 -3.27 -2.88 -5.84
N ASN A 107 -4.55 -2.54 -5.79
CA ASN A 107 -5.61 -3.42 -5.30
C ASN A 107 -5.74 -4.70 -6.13
N ALA A 108 -5.80 -4.55 -7.47
CA ALA A 108 -5.87 -5.66 -8.40
C ALA A 108 -4.67 -6.60 -8.25
N PHE A 109 -3.47 -6.05 -8.10
CA PHE A 109 -2.25 -6.80 -7.81
C PHE A 109 -2.31 -7.53 -6.46
N ASN A 110 -2.68 -6.82 -5.39
CA ASN A 110 -2.74 -7.37 -4.05
C ASN A 110 -3.77 -8.52 -3.95
N GLY A 111 -4.83 -8.50 -4.76
CA GLY A 111 -5.80 -9.58 -4.87
C GLY A 111 -5.30 -10.88 -5.54
N ARG A 112 -4.11 -10.90 -6.16
CA ARG A 112 -3.57 -12.08 -6.85
C ARG A 112 -3.06 -13.17 -5.89
N PRO A 113 -2.95 -14.44 -6.31
CA PRO A 113 -2.27 -15.47 -5.52
C PRO A 113 -0.84 -15.06 -5.13
N ARG A 114 -0.38 -15.51 -3.96
CA ARG A 114 0.94 -15.13 -3.42
C ARG A 114 2.08 -15.50 -4.38
N GLU A 115 1.98 -16.62 -5.07
CA GLU A 115 3.00 -17.08 -6.02
C GLU A 115 3.11 -16.12 -7.23
N GLU A 116 1.98 -15.56 -7.67
CA GLU A 116 1.97 -14.57 -8.76
C GLU A 116 2.57 -13.24 -8.32
N ARG A 117 2.19 -12.75 -7.13
CA ARG A 117 2.76 -11.51 -6.57
C ARG A 117 4.27 -11.63 -6.34
N ARG A 118 4.71 -12.76 -5.80
CA ARG A 118 6.13 -13.00 -5.53
C ARG A 118 6.96 -13.10 -6.81
N ALA A 119 6.46 -13.77 -7.84
CA ALA A 119 7.14 -13.83 -9.13
C ALA A 119 7.35 -12.43 -9.72
N PHE A 120 6.31 -11.57 -9.66
CA PHE A 120 6.44 -10.18 -10.08
C PHE A 120 7.42 -9.39 -9.21
N PHE A 121 7.32 -9.48 -7.89
CA PHE A 121 8.20 -8.79 -6.96
C PHE A 121 9.68 -9.13 -7.22
N SER A 122 10.00 -10.42 -7.36
CA SER A 122 11.37 -10.88 -7.60
C SER A 122 11.97 -10.28 -8.89
N LEU A 123 11.21 -10.26 -9.98
CA LEU A 123 11.71 -9.80 -11.28
C LEU A 123 11.72 -8.28 -11.42
N VAL A 124 10.67 -7.60 -10.92
CA VAL A 124 10.44 -6.18 -11.19
C VAL A 124 10.97 -5.30 -10.07
N LEU A 125 10.74 -5.67 -8.81
CA LEU A 125 11.06 -4.83 -7.66
C LEU A 125 12.41 -5.17 -7.06
N ALA A 126 12.72 -6.47 -6.93
CA ALA A 126 14.03 -6.93 -6.48
C ALA A 126 15.09 -6.94 -7.60
N GLY A 127 14.67 -6.75 -8.86
CA GLY A 127 15.57 -6.65 -10.02
C GLY A 127 16.36 -7.92 -10.33
N LEU A 128 15.89 -9.09 -9.86
CA LEU A 128 16.54 -10.36 -10.16
C LEU A 128 16.33 -10.73 -11.62
N SER A 129 17.34 -11.36 -12.23
CA SER A 129 17.15 -11.99 -13.52
C SER A 129 16.19 -13.17 -13.41
N LEU A 130 15.62 -13.57 -14.55
CA LEU A 130 14.66 -14.67 -14.61
C LEU A 130 15.27 -15.99 -14.08
N ASP A 131 16.52 -16.27 -14.44
CA ASP A 131 17.22 -17.49 -14.03
C ASP A 131 17.56 -17.48 -12.53
N GLU A 132 17.99 -16.34 -11.99
CA GLU A 132 18.27 -16.19 -10.54
C GLU A 132 17.01 -16.38 -9.70
N ALA A 133 15.90 -15.73 -10.09
CA ALA A 133 14.64 -15.86 -9.39
C ALA A 133 14.07 -17.28 -9.48
N ALA A 134 14.18 -17.93 -10.65
CA ALA A 134 13.74 -19.31 -10.85
C ALA A 134 14.56 -20.30 -10.01
N ALA A 135 15.88 -20.13 -9.95
CA ALA A 135 16.75 -20.94 -9.11
C ALA A 135 16.43 -20.75 -7.61
N ARG A 136 16.19 -19.51 -7.16
CA ARG A 136 15.85 -19.19 -5.77
C ARG A 136 14.57 -19.89 -5.29
N ASP A 137 13.53 -19.89 -6.11
CA ASP A 137 12.24 -20.48 -5.75
C ASP A 137 12.12 -21.95 -6.20
N SER A 138 13.19 -22.55 -6.75
CA SER A 138 13.22 -23.93 -7.26
C SER A 138 12.13 -24.22 -8.30
N GLU A 139 11.90 -23.28 -9.21
CA GLU A 139 10.86 -23.36 -10.25
C GLU A 139 11.44 -23.24 -11.66
N SER A 140 10.67 -23.62 -12.69
CA SER A 140 11.08 -23.38 -14.07
C SER A 140 10.99 -21.89 -14.44
N PRO A 141 11.97 -21.31 -15.17
CA PRO A 141 11.93 -19.93 -15.65
C PRO A 141 10.63 -19.57 -16.38
N THR A 142 10.13 -20.47 -17.23
CA THR A 142 8.89 -20.26 -17.99
C THR A 142 7.65 -20.14 -17.08
N ALA A 143 7.54 -20.97 -16.05
CA ALA A 143 6.42 -20.89 -15.10
C ALA A 143 6.47 -19.59 -14.29
N LEU A 144 7.67 -19.20 -13.84
CA LEU A 144 7.89 -17.94 -13.13
C LEU A 144 7.50 -16.73 -14.00
N ALA A 145 7.96 -16.68 -15.25
CA ALA A 145 7.62 -15.62 -16.20
C ALA A 145 6.10 -15.53 -16.44
N ARG A 146 5.41 -16.67 -16.59
CA ARG A 146 3.94 -16.69 -16.75
C ARG A 146 3.22 -16.14 -15.52
N ARG A 147 3.68 -16.46 -14.31
CA ARG A 147 3.10 -15.94 -13.07
C ARG A 147 3.32 -14.44 -12.93
N ALA A 148 4.53 -13.97 -13.18
CA ALA A 148 4.86 -12.55 -13.16
C ALA A 148 4.03 -11.78 -14.21
N ARG A 149 3.83 -12.36 -15.41
CA ARG A 149 3.00 -11.77 -16.45
C ARG A 149 1.54 -11.62 -16.00
N ARG A 150 0.95 -12.64 -15.36
CA ARG A 150 -0.43 -12.55 -14.83
C ARG A 150 -0.58 -11.45 -13.78
N ALA A 151 0.41 -11.29 -12.91
CA ALA A 151 0.40 -10.21 -11.93
C ALA A 151 0.53 -8.83 -12.59
N LEU A 152 1.38 -8.69 -13.62
CA LEU A 152 1.48 -7.47 -14.42
C LEU A 152 0.18 -7.17 -15.17
N ASP A 153 -0.44 -8.17 -15.79
CA ASP A 153 -1.72 -8.00 -16.48
C ASP A 153 -2.81 -7.51 -15.52
N ALA A 154 -2.81 -7.96 -14.26
CA ALA A 154 -3.74 -7.46 -13.25
C ALA A 154 -3.52 -5.98 -12.91
N ILE A 155 -2.26 -5.53 -12.82
CA ILE A 155 -1.91 -4.10 -12.64
C ILE A 155 -2.43 -3.28 -13.81
N LEU A 156 -2.18 -3.74 -15.04
CA LEU A 156 -2.57 -3.02 -16.25
C LEU A 156 -4.09 -2.92 -16.40
N VAL A 157 -4.82 -4.00 -16.13
CA VAL A 157 -6.29 -4.00 -16.14
C VAL A 157 -6.85 -3.09 -15.05
N GLY A 158 -6.34 -3.20 -13.82
CA GLY A 158 -6.79 -2.35 -12.71
C GLY A 158 -6.56 -0.85 -12.94
N ALA A 159 -5.45 -0.49 -13.58
CA ALA A 159 -5.17 0.90 -13.94
C ALA A 159 -6.14 1.46 -15.00
N VAL A 160 -6.55 0.65 -15.97
CA VAL A 160 -7.42 1.05 -17.09
C VAL A 160 -8.90 1.11 -16.68
N ASP A 161 -9.34 0.16 -15.86
CA ASP A 161 -10.74 0.08 -15.41
C ASP A 161 -11.09 1.09 -14.31
N SER A 162 -10.09 1.83 -13.81
CA SER A 162 -10.31 2.85 -12.79
C SER A 162 -11.18 3.98 -13.37
N PRO A 163 -12.33 4.30 -12.75
CA PRO A 163 -13.15 5.41 -13.20
C PRO A 163 -12.31 6.69 -13.14
N PRO A 164 -12.45 7.60 -14.13
CA PRO A 164 -11.76 8.87 -14.09
C PRO A 164 -12.11 9.56 -12.77
N GLY A 165 -11.08 9.80 -11.94
CA GLY A 165 -11.25 10.46 -10.68
C GLY A 165 -11.90 11.82 -10.94
N ASP A 166 -13.07 12.05 -10.35
CA ASP A 166 -13.73 13.33 -10.42
C ASP A 166 -12.80 14.32 -9.70
N THR A 167 -11.98 15.04 -10.46
CA THR A 167 -11.16 16.17 -10.01
C THR A 167 -12.04 17.39 -9.68
N ALA A 168 -13.33 17.16 -9.43
CA ALA A 168 -14.29 18.14 -8.99
C ALA A 168 -14.06 18.44 -7.51
N GLY A 169 -13.14 19.37 -7.22
CA GLY A 169 -13.14 20.03 -5.92
C GLY A 169 -11.83 20.59 -5.39
N GLU A 170 -10.78 20.79 -6.19
CA GLU A 170 -9.75 21.76 -5.80
C GLU A 170 -10.19 23.13 -6.32
N ALA A 171 -11.21 23.69 -5.66
CA ALA A 171 -11.47 25.12 -5.74
C ALA A 171 -10.26 25.80 -5.10
N ASP A 172 -9.35 26.28 -5.96
CA ASP A 172 -8.24 27.12 -5.57
C ASP A 172 -8.76 28.31 -4.73
N PRO A 173 -8.49 28.37 -3.41
CA PRO A 173 -8.94 29.46 -2.58
C PRO A 173 -8.27 30.79 -2.96
N ALA A 174 -7.26 30.78 -3.84
CA ALA A 174 -6.60 32.00 -4.31
C ALA A 174 -7.39 32.78 -5.37
N THR A 175 -8.40 32.19 -6.02
CA THR A 175 -9.14 32.88 -7.10
C THR A 175 -10.31 33.74 -6.59
N LEU A 176 -10.74 33.57 -5.34
CA LEU A 176 -11.89 34.30 -4.76
C LEU A 176 -11.53 35.59 -4.00
N GLN A 177 -10.26 36.02 -3.98
CA GLN A 177 -9.84 37.23 -3.25
C GLN A 177 -9.63 38.48 -4.11
N LEU A 178 -9.74 38.40 -5.45
CA LEU A 178 -9.51 39.56 -6.33
C LEU A 178 -10.78 40.38 -6.65
N ASP A 179 -11.98 39.86 -6.44
CA ASP A 179 -13.23 40.58 -6.75
C ASP A 179 -13.81 41.40 -5.57
N ALA A 180 -13.22 41.32 -4.37
CA ALA A 180 -13.72 42.03 -3.19
C ALA A 180 -13.04 43.41 -2.93
N SER A 181 -12.08 43.83 -3.76
CA SER A 181 -11.25 45.02 -3.47
C SER A 181 -11.49 46.24 -4.37
N LEU A 182 -12.50 46.24 -5.26
CA LEU A 182 -12.81 47.39 -6.12
C LEU A 182 -14.26 47.86 -5.92
N GLY A 183 -14.54 48.53 -4.80
CA GLY A 183 -15.89 49.04 -4.59
C GLY A 183 -16.13 49.84 -3.32
N THR A 184 -15.21 50.70 -2.88
CA THR A 184 -15.61 51.83 -2.02
C THR A 184 -14.59 52.97 -2.11
N ALA A 185 -14.98 54.04 -2.79
CA ALA A 185 -14.37 55.36 -2.65
C ALA A 185 -15.51 56.40 -2.64
N PRO A 186 -15.32 57.51 -1.90
CA PRO A 186 -16.36 58.25 -1.17
C PRO A 186 -17.22 59.21 -2.01
#